data_AF-A0A6G4QTE4-F1
#
_entry.id   AF-A0A6G4QTE4-F1
#
_cell.length_a   1.000
_cell.length_b   1.000
_cell.length_c   1.000
_cell.angle_alpha   90.00
_cell.angle_beta   90.00
_cell.angle_gamma   90.00
#
_symmetry.space_group_name_H-M   'P 1'
#
loop_
_entity.id
_entity.type
_entity.pdbx_description
1 polymer ?
#
loop_
_entity_poly.entity_id
_entity_poly.type
_entity_poly.pdbx_seq_one_letter_code
_entity_poly.pdbx_strand_id
1 'polypeptide(L)'
;MDTITAKSANGASDQGLVSALAEDVAAPPAEAPAAETVSEAAPAALTAGSPGPEVKLNFVNRSNDAGNVRVLLFGQPPSPGLDEVGQAWRVIDNCGPGWSHPFTWPVAVTLGVVDPSGNVSPQLDIAGGQVAEVVAAPSGTLLRIADQPGPPRAIALMNQLPQGFVAATVFRDGEPYARTSLAPHTTVTLTFKPTIWIGAAARIEAGEANGGEAVSTLTEINLMGIAGADIVMTGGGQGAEARPFVFTLANVTYA
;
A
#
# COMPACT_ATOMS: atom_id res chain seq x y z
N MET A 1 -21.68 50.15 -44.02
CA MET A 1 -20.31 50.70 -43.96
C MET A 1 -19.38 49.51 -43.83
N ASP A 2 -18.66 49.28 -44.92
CA ASP A 2 -17.41 48.53 -45.10
C ASP A 2 -17.32 47.02 -44.82
N THR A 3 -17.55 46.32 -45.92
CA THR A 3 -17.07 45.00 -46.37
C THR A 3 -15.55 44.95 -46.56
N ILE A 4 -14.90 43.85 -46.17
CA ILE A 4 -13.78 43.14 -46.86
C ILE A 4 -13.85 41.69 -46.33
N THR A 5 -14.20 40.60 -47.02
CA THR A 5 -13.91 39.99 -48.34
C THR A 5 -12.55 39.27 -48.47
N ALA A 6 -12.62 37.94 -48.31
CA ALA A 6 -11.93 36.85 -49.04
C ALA A 6 -10.39 36.70 -48.87
N LYS A 7 -9.75 35.54 -49.08
CA LYS A 7 -10.08 34.41 -49.97
C LYS A 7 -9.22 33.18 -49.60
N SER A 8 -9.80 31.99 -49.80
CA SER A 8 -9.15 30.68 -49.92
C SER A 8 -8.56 30.48 -51.34
N ALA A 9 -7.54 29.61 -51.50
CA ALA A 9 -7.10 28.91 -52.73
C ALA A 9 -5.63 28.45 -52.53
N ASN A 10 -5.15 27.22 -52.74
CA ASN A 10 -5.49 26.08 -53.62
C ASN A 10 -4.89 24.80 -52.97
N GLY A 11 -5.33 23.56 -53.18
CA GLY A 11 -6.22 23.02 -54.23
C GLY A 11 -5.43 22.13 -55.23
N ALA A 12 -5.51 20.80 -55.06
CA ALA A 12 -5.50 19.72 -56.06
C ALA A 12 -5.48 18.37 -55.28
N SER A 13 -6.51 17.50 -55.26
CA SER A 13 -7.14 16.68 -56.32
C SER A 13 -6.14 15.68 -56.94
N ASP A 14 -6.35 14.38 -57.15
CA ASP A 14 -7.43 13.41 -56.91
C ASP A 14 -6.87 12.01 -57.37
N GLN A 15 -7.55 10.92 -57.01
CA GLN A 15 -7.63 9.59 -57.66
C GLN A 15 -6.58 8.49 -57.44
N GLY A 16 -7.11 7.28 -57.17
CA GLY A 16 -6.47 6.04 -57.62
C GLY A 16 -6.81 4.76 -56.84
N LEU A 17 -8.02 4.21 -57.03
CA LEU A 17 -8.33 2.80 -56.78
C LEU A 17 -7.49 1.90 -57.71
N VAL A 18 -6.84 0.83 -57.21
CA VAL A 18 -6.92 -0.52 -57.84
C VAL A 18 -6.58 -1.64 -56.83
N SER A 19 -7.45 -2.65 -56.79
CA SER A 19 -7.24 -4.01 -56.26
C SER A 19 -6.31 -4.85 -57.15
N ALA A 20 -6.07 -6.10 -56.72
CA ALA A 20 -5.62 -7.30 -57.48
C ALA A 20 -4.11 -7.62 -57.28
N LEU A 21 -3.64 -8.81 -56.91
CA LEU A 21 -4.18 -10.18 -56.90
C LEU A 21 -3.36 -11.07 -55.95
N ALA A 22 -3.98 -12.18 -55.55
CA ALA A 22 -3.42 -13.32 -54.85
C ALA A 22 -2.59 -14.23 -55.76
N GLU A 23 -1.77 -15.10 -55.15
CA GLU A 23 -1.37 -16.47 -55.52
C GLU A 23 -0.39 -16.91 -54.41
N ASP A 24 -0.78 -17.63 -53.35
CA ASP A 24 -1.14 -19.05 -53.23
C ASP A 24 -0.16 -20.03 -53.87
N VAL A 25 0.68 -20.67 -53.05
CA VAL A 25 1.12 -22.07 -53.22
C VAL A 25 1.25 -22.72 -51.84
N ALA A 26 0.35 -23.65 -51.56
CA ALA A 26 0.42 -24.61 -50.47
C ALA A 26 1.31 -25.83 -50.80
N ALA A 27 1.99 -26.39 -49.79
CA ALA A 27 1.93 -27.83 -49.44
C ALA A 27 2.74 -28.17 -48.15
N PRO A 28 2.23 -29.05 -47.25
CA PRO A 28 2.85 -29.48 -45.98
C PRO A 28 3.38 -30.95 -46.05
N PRO A 29 3.58 -31.71 -44.93
CA PRO A 29 4.40 -31.49 -43.74
C PRO A 29 5.53 -32.56 -43.63
N ALA A 30 6.51 -32.35 -42.75
CA ALA A 30 7.46 -33.42 -42.36
C ALA A 30 7.33 -33.76 -40.87
N GLU A 31 7.33 -35.06 -40.64
CA GLU A 31 6.99 -35.83 -39.45
C GLU A 31 8.04 -35.71 -38.33
N ALA A 32 7.57 -35.83 -37.08
CA ALA A 32 8.38 -35.81 -35.87
C ALA A 32 9.29 -37.05 -35.72
N PRO A 33 10.28 -36.97 -34.81
CA PRO A 33 10.40 -38.07 -33.85
C PRO A 33 10.41 -37.60 -32.40
N ALA A 34 10.16 -38.57 -31.54
CA ALA A 34 9.70 -38.47 -30.18
C ALA A 34 10.77 -38.05 -29.14
N ALA A 35 10.26 -37.35 -28.13
CA ALA A 35 10.56 -37.40 -26.70
C ALA A 35 11.94 -37.92 -26.23
N GLU A 36 12.77 -36.98 -25.77
CA GLU A 36 13.62 -37.19 -24.60
C GLU A 36 13.23 -36.19 -23.51
N THR A 37 12.53 -36.68 -22.50
CA THR A 37 12.25 -35.95 -21.26
C THR A 37 13.53 -35.86 -20.44
N VAL A 38 14.25 -34.75 -20.57
CA VAL A 38 15.23 -34.34 -19.57
C VAL A 38 14.49 -33.56 -18.49
N SER A 39 14.36 -34.17 -17.33
CA SER A 39 13.85 -33.57 -16.10
C SER A 39 14.73 -32.39 -15.70
N GLU A 40 14.42 -31.20 -16.20
CA GLU A 40 14.97 -29.95 -15.69
C GLU A 40 14.34 -29.71 -14.32
N ALA A 41 15.12 -30.04 -13.27
CA ALA A 41 14.79 -29.69 -11.90
C ALA A 41 14.48 -28.19 -11.86
N ALA A 42 13.29 -27.85 -11.38
CA ALA A 42 12.85 -26.48 -11.19
C ALA A 42 13.99 -25.65 -10.59
N PRO A 43 14.37 -24.51 -11.18
CA PRO A 43 15.35 -23.65 -10.56
C PRO A 43 14.79 -23.28 -9.19
N ALA A 44 15.58 -23.59 -8.16
CA ALA A 44 15.32 -23.19 -6.79
C ALA A 44 14.83 -21.75 -6.82
N ALA A 45 13.60 -21.55 -6.32
CA ALA A 45 13.03 -20.22 -6.17
C ALA A 45 14.10 -19.34 -5.56
N LEU A 46 14.57 -18.35 -6.34
CA LEU A 46 15.37 -17.26 -5.85
C LEU A 46 14.65 -16.78 -4.61
N THR A 47 15.27 -16.98 -3.44
CA THR A 47 14.80 -16.41 -2.19
C THR A 47 14.73 -14.91 -2.42
N ALA A 48 13.52 -14.43 -2.73
CA ALA A 48 13.16 -13.03 -2.63
C ALA A 48 13.71 -12.58 -1.28
N GLY A 49 14.54 -11.53 -1.30
CA GLY A 49 15.28 -11.10 -0.12
C GLY A 49 14.34 -11.11 1.07
N SER A 50 14.69 -11.88 2.10
CA SER A 50 13.83 -12.06 3.26
C SER A 50 13.32 -10.68 3.68
N PRO A 51 12.00 -10.50 3.88
CA PRO A 51 11.54 -9.34 4.62
C PRO A 51 12.37 -9.32 5.91
N GLY A 52 12.99 -8.18 6.23
CA GLY A 52 13.85 -8.05 7.41
C GLY A 52 13.18 -8.63 8.66
N PRO A 53 13.95 -9.01 9.71
CA PRO A 53 13.38 -9.66 10.86
C PRO A 53 12.25 -8.84 11.46
N GLU A 54 11.18 -9.52 11.88
CA GLU A 54 10.08 -8.89 12.62
C GLU A 54 10.62 -8.14 13.84
N VAL A 55 10.10 -6.94 14.09
CA VAL A 55 10.55 -6.12 15.23
C VAL A 55 9.61 -6.34 16.41
N LYS A 56 10.16 -6.84 17.52
CA LYS A 56 9.40 -7.10 18.75
C LYS A 56 9.28 -5.83 19.58
N LEU A 57 8.09 -5.27 19.68
CA LEU A 57 7.84 -4.02 20.38
C LEU A 57 7.00 -4.26 21.62
N ASN A 58 7.16 -3.40 22.61
CA ASN A 58 6.35 -3.42 23.80
C ASN A 58 6.00 -1.99 24.20
N PHE A 59 4.72 -1.64 24.12
CA PHE A 59 4.27 -0.36 24.60
C PHE A 59 4.25 -0.37 26.14
N VAL A 60 4.78 0.65 26.79
CA VAL A 60 4.80 0.78 28.26
C VAL A 60 4.18 2.11 28.64
N ASN A 61 3.04 2.07 29.33
CA ASN A 61 2.40 3.29 29.81
C ASN A 61 3.04 3.73 31.15
N ARG A 62 3.79 4.83 31.14
CA ARG A 62 4.27 5.54 32.34
C ARG A 62 3.73 6.97 32.42
N SER A 63 2.61 7.22 31.76
CA SER A 63 1.91 8.50 31.81
C SER A 63 1.19 8.67 33.16
N ASN A 64 0.86 9.91 33.46
CA ASN A 64 -0.02 10.30 34.55
C ASN A 64 -1.48 10.43 34.06
N ASP A 65 -1.82 9.77 32.95
CA ASP A 65 -3.16 9.84 32.38
C ASP A 65 -4.19 9.10 33.23
N ALA A 66 -5.25 9.81 33.59
CA ALA A 66 -6.45 9.26 34.23
C ALA A 66 -7.62 9.12 33.24
N GLY A 67 -7.50 9.68 32.03
CA GLY A 67 -8.53 9.68 30.99
C GLY A 67 -8.61 8.41 30.15
N ASN A 68 -7.68 7.46 30.36
CA ASN A 68 -7.60 6.20 29.64
C ASN A 68 -7.56 6.41 28.11
N VAL A 69 -6.59 7.21 27.67
CA VAL A 69 -6.35 7.50 26.26
C VAL A 69 -6.10 6.22 25.45
N ARG A 70 -6.48 6.28 24.17
CA ARG A 70 -6.10 5.29 23.17
C ARG A 70 -4.73 5.65 22.64
N VAL A 71 -3.88 4.65 22.40
CA VAL A 71 -2.59 4.84 21.73
C VAL A 71 -2.73 4.32 20.31
N LEU A 72 -2.51 5.21 19.35
CA LEU A 72 -2.68 4.97 17.93
C LEU A 72 -1.30 4.81 17.28
N LEU A 73 -1.12 3.72 16.55
CA LEU A 73 0.08 3.45 15.76
C LEU A 73 -0.26 3.49 14.27
N PHE A 74 0.54 4.23 13.51
CA PHE A 74 0.37 4.40 12.08
C PHE A 74 1.63 4.01 11.33
N GLY A 75 1.43 3.50 10.11
CA GLY A 75 2.49 3.24 9.16
C GLY A 75 3.03 4.47 8.43
N GLN A 76 2.19 5.47 8.32
CA GLN A 76 2.44 6.76 7.69
C GLN A 76 1.68 7.82 8.50
N PRO A 77 2.14 9.08 8.53
CA PRO A 77 1.37 10.12 9.18
C PRO A 77 0.01 10.26 8.48
N PRO A 78 -1.09 10.45 9.22
CA PRO A 78 -2.40 10.62 8.65
C PRO A 78 -2.42 11.84 7.73
N SER A 79 -3.04 11.68 6.56
CA SER A 79 -3.25 12.76 5.60
C SER A 79 -4.67 13.31 5.73
N PRO A 80 -4.88 14.65 5.65
CA PRO A 80 -6.21 15.24 5.64
C PRO A 80 -7.07 14.62 4.52
N GLY A 81 -8.25 14.10 4.87
CA GLY A 81 -9.20 13.49 3.92
C GLY A 81 -9.52 12.02 4.14
N LEU A 82 -8.86 11.37 5.10
CA LEU A 82 -9.26 10.09 5.69
C LEU A 82 -9.44 10.32 7.20
N ASP A 83 -10.48 9.77 7.81
CA ASP A 83 -10.69 9.88 9.26
C ASP A 83 -9.39 9.49 9.99
N GLU A 84 -8.81 10.42 10.76
CA GLU A 84 -7.44 10.29 11.29
C GLU A 84 -7.25 9.02 12.13
N VAL A 85 -8.31 8.54 12.79
CA VAL A 85 -8.33 7.28 13.57
C VAL A 85 -8.53 6.04 12.67
N GLY A 86 -9.26 6.17 11.57
CA GLY A 86 -9.56 5.07 10.63
C GLY A 86 -8.35 4.57 9.82
N GLN A 87 -7.20 5.23 9.95
CA GLN A 87 -5.93 4.82 9.34
C GLN A 87 -4.93 4.24 10.35
N ALA A 88 -5.26 4.19 11.65
CA ALA A 88 -4.39 3.55 12.63
C ALA A 88 -4.24 2.07 12.28
N TRP A 89 -3.00 1.63 12.03
CA TRP A 89 -2.68 0.23 11.78
C TRP A 89 -2.88 -0.60 13.06
N ARG A 90 -2.65 -0.02 14.23
CA ARG A 90 -2.88 -0.66 15.52
C ARG A 90 -3.38 0.36 16.53
N VAL A 91 -4.38 -0.04 17.31
CA VAL A 91 -4.91 0.72 18.43
C VAL A 91 -4.63 -0.07 19.71
N ILE A 92 -3.87 0.53 20.63
CA ILE A 92 -3.66 -0.01 21.96
C ILE A 92 -4.64 0.69 22.88
N ASP A 93 -5.55 -0.11 23.42
CA ASP A 93 -6.71 0.35 24.17
C ASP A 93 -6.64 -0.16 25.61
N ASN A 94 -7.12 0.62 26.58
CA ASN A 94 -7.19 0.22 28.00
C ASN A 94 -5.83 -0.16 28.64
N CYS A 95 -4.71 0.38 28.16
CA CYS A 95 -3.40 0.14 28.77
C CYS A 95 -3.16 1.14 29.90
N GLY A 96 -3.49 0.78 31.15
CA GLY A 96 -3.39 1.68 32.31
C GLY A 96 -1.95 2.06 32.70
N PRO A 97 -1.75 3.11 33.53
CA PRO A 97 -0.42 3.49 34.03
C PRO A 97 0.28 2.32 34.75
N GLY A 98 1.54 2.09 34.39
CA GLY A 98 2.38 0.98 34.86
C GLY A 98 2.23 -0.33 34.07
N TRP A 99 1.27 -0.42 33.15
CA TRP A 99 1.04 -1.61 32.33
C TRP A 99 1.78 -1.55 31.00
N SER A 100 1.87 -2.69 30.34
CA SER A 100 2.49 -2.80 29.02
C SER A 100 1.67 -3.65 28.06
N HIS A 101 1.87 -3.42 26.76
CA HIS A 101 1.21 -4.12 25.67
C HIS A 101 2.26 -4.57 24.63
N PRO A 102 2.62 -5.87 24.61
CA PRO A 102 3.54 -6.40 23.61
C PRO A 102 2.86 -6.52 22.25
N PHE A 103 3.59 -6.21 21.19
CA PHE A 103 3.16 -6.41 19.81
C PHE A 103 4.35 -6.62 18.88
N THR A 104 4.07 -7.10 17.67
CA THR A 104 5.11 -7.31 16.66
C THR A 104 4.83 -6.37 15.49
N TRP A 105 5.89 -5.75 14.97
CA TRP A 105 5.87 -5.05 13.71
C TRP A 105 6.27 -6.04 12.61
N PRO A 106 5.32 -6.55 11.81
CA PRO A 106 5.65 -7.45 10.72
C PRO A 106 6.33 -6.64 9.62
N VAL A 107 7.29 -7.23 8.92
CA VAL A 107 7.86 -6.61 7.71
C VAL A 107 7.05 -6.99 6.47
N ALA A 108 6.50 -8.21 6.44
CA ALA A 108 5.62 -8.68 5.39
C ALA A 108 4.36 -7.82 5.25
N VAL A 109 3.91 -7.66 4.01
CA VAL A 109 2.68 -6.96 3.67
C VAL A 109 1.93 -7.75 2.61
N THR A 110 0.62 -7.51 2.54
CA THR A 110 -0.23 -8.00 1.46
C THR A 110 -0.90 -6.82 0.76
N LEU A 111 -1.36 -7.05 -0.46
CA LEU A 111 -2.03 -6.05 -1.28
C LEU A 111 -3.43 -6.54 -1.66
N GLY A 112 -4.45 -5.71 -1.45
CA GLY A 112 -5.79 -5.93 -1.98
C GLY A 112 -6.25 -4.73 -2.79
N VAL A 113 -7.16 -4.95 -3.72
CA VAL A 113 -7.77 -3.88 -4.53
C VAL A 113 -9.28 -3.93 -4.47
N VAL A 114 -9.90 -2.76 -4.51
CA VAL A 114 -11.32 -2.59 -4.79
C VAL A 114 -11.46 -2.09 -6.22
N ASP A 115 -12.21 -2.82 -7.04
CA ASP A 115 -12.43 -2.48 -8.43
C ASP A 115 -13.45 -1.33 -8.58
N PRO A 116 -13.66 -0.78 -9.80
CA PRO A 116 -14.59 0.33 -10.01
C PRO A 116 -16.05 0.03 -9.65
N SER A 117 -16.42 -1.25 -9.53
CA SER A 117 -17.77 -1.70 -9.16
C SER A 117 -17.92 -1.97 -7.66
N GLY A 118 -16.86 -1.75 -6.88
CA GLY A 118 -16.85 -2.01 -5.43
C GLY A 118 -16.52 -3.46 -5.05
N ASN A 119 -16.12 -4.31 -6.01
CA ASN A 119 -15.71 -5.68 -5.69
C ASN A 119 -14.31 -5.68 -5.08
N VAL A 120 -14.09 -6.55 -4.09
CA VAL A 120 -12.81 -6.66 -3.38
C VAL A 120 -12.04 -7.89 -3.88
N SER A 121 -10.76 -7.72 -4.19
CA SER A 121 -9.89 -8.84 -4.56
C SER A 121 -9.48 -9.68 -3.34
N PRO A 122 -9.09 -10.95 -3.53
CA PRO A 122 -8.22 -11.63 -2.58
C PRO A 122 -6.95 -10.80 -2.33
N GLN A 123 -6.37 -10.94 -1.13
CA GLN A 123 -5.09 -10.32 -0.81
C GLN A 123 -3.95 -11.10 -1.47
N LEU A 124 -2.96 -10.37 -1.97
CA LEU A 124 -1.77 -10.88 -2.64
C LEU A 124 -0.54 -10.59 -1.78
N ASP A 125 0.21 -11.62 -1.42
CA ASP A 125 1.52 -11.46 -0.77
C ASP A 125 2.46 -10.71 -1.71
N ILE A 126 3.12 -9.67 -1.19
CA ILE A 126 3.99 -8.83 -2.00
C ILE A 126 5.17 -8.27 -1.22
N ALA A 127 6.32 -8.16 -1.88
CA ALA A 127 7.58 -7.71 -1.33
C ALA A 127 8.24 -6.64 -2.22
N GLY A 128 9.24 -5.95 -1.66
CA GLY A 128 10.05 -5.00 -2.42
C GLY A 128 10.74 -5.67 -3.61
N GLY A 129 10.80 -4.96 -4.74
CA GLY A 129 11.30 -5.51 -6.00
C GLY A 129 10.25 -6.21 -6.85
N GLN A 130 9.00 -6.31 -6.39
CA GLN A 130 7.90 -6.90 -7.17
C GLN A 130 6.99 -5.82 -7.78
N VAL A 131 6.33 -6.21 -8.88
CA VAL A 131 5.28 -5.43 -9.53
C VAL A 131 3.98 -6.22 -9.43
N ALA A 132 2.94 -5.61 -8.90
CA ALA A 132 1.58 -6.11 -9.02
C ALA A 132 0.83 -5.35 -10.13
N GLU A 133 -0.09 -6.04 -10.79
CA GLU A 133 -0.96 -5.45 -11.80
C GLU A 133 -2.41 -5.86 -11.58
N VAL A 134 -3.29 -4.91 -11.87
CA VAL A 134 -4.74 -5.12 -11.95
C VAL A 134 -5.13 -5.18 -13.41
N VAL A 135 -5.56 -6.35 -13.89
CA VAL A 135 -5.85 -6.62 -15.30
C VAL A 135 -7.30 -7.04 -15.49
N ALA A 136 -7.83 -6.84 -16.69
CA ALA A 136 -9.10 -7.43 -17.09
C ALA A 136 -8.94 -8.93 -17.36
N ALA A 137 -9.89 -9.72 -16.89
CA ALA A 137 -10.01 -11.16 -17.09
C ALA A 137 -11.41 -11.50 -17.61
N PRO A 138 -11.63 -12.67 -18.24
CA PRO A 138 -12.95 -13.05 -18.76
C PRO A 138 -14.07 -13.01 -17.71
N SER A 139 -13.75 -13.24 -16.44
CA SER A 139 -14.68 -13.22 -15.31
C SER A 139 -14.67 -11.94 -14.48
N GLY A 140 -14.01 -10.86 -14.93
CA GLY A 140 -13.96 -9.58 -14.23
C GLY A 140 -12.54 -9.03 -14.08
N THR A 141 -12.17 -8.63 -12.87
CA THR A 141 -10.87 -7.99 -12.56
C THR A 141 -9.97 -8.96 -11.81
N LEU A 142 -8.68 -9.00 -12.14
CA LEU A 142 -7.69 -9.84 -11.46
C LEU A 142 -6.53 -8.99 -10.94
N LEU A 143 -6.19 -9.17 -9.66
CA LEU A 143 -4.93 -8.72 -9.08
C LEU A 143 -3.91 -9.86 -9.12
N ARG A 144 -2.72 -9.61 -9.67
CA ARG A 144 -1.63 -10.61 -9.74
C ARG A 144 -0.25 -9.95 -9.73
N ILE A 145 0.79 -10.76 -9.54
CA ILE A 145 2.18 -10.34 -9.78
C ILE A 145 2.42 -10.30 -11.30
N ALA A 146 3.07 -9.24 -11.78
CA ALA A 146 3.49 -9.12 -13.17
C ALA A 146 4.85 -9.81 -13.38
N ASP A 147 5.13 -10.25 -14.61
CA ASP A 147 6.36 -10.98 -14.96
C ASP A 147 7.61 -10.09 -15.03
N GLN A 148 7.45 -8.77 -14.87
CA GLN A 148 8.54 -7.81 -14.90
C GLN A 148 9.06 -7.49 -13.49
N PRO A 149 10.38 -7.33 -13.31
CA PRO A 149 10.94 -6.93 -12.02
C PRO A 149 10.56 -5.49 -11.69
N GLY A 150 10.36 -5.25 -10.39
CA GLY A 150 10.06 -3.94 -9.85
C GLY A 150 11.28 -3.23 -9.24
N PRO A 151 11.07 -2.03 -8.68
CA PRO A 151 12.11 -1.30 -7.97
C PRO A 151 12.58 -2.07 -6.71
N PRO A 152 13.89 -2.31 -6.49
CA PRO A 152 14.39 -3.25 -5.47
C PRO A 152 13.94 -3.03 -4.01
N ARG A 153 13.52 -1.80 -3.65
CA ARG A 153 13.11 -1.43 -2.28
C ARG A 153 11.70 -0.86 -2.22
N ALA A 154 10.91 -1.10 -3.26
CA ALA A 154 9.56 -0.62 -3.34
C ALA A 154 8.67 -1.64 -4.06
N ILE A 155 7.37 -1.47 -3.91
CA ILE A 155 6.37 -2.24 -4.61
C ILE A 155 5.84 -1.34 -5.72
N ALA A 156 5.81 -1.82 -6.96
CA ALA A 156 5.08 -1.12 -8.00
C ALA A 156 3.68 -1.75 -8.15
N LEU A 157 2.66 -0.91 -8.27
CA LEU A 157 1.30 -1.35 -8.58
C LEU A 157 0.82 -0.65 -9.84
N MET A 158 0.36 -1.44 -10.81
CA MET A 158 -0.14 -0.98 -12.09
C MET A 158 -1.65 -1.23 -12.18
N ASN A 159 -2.41 -0.24 -12.63
CA ASN A 159 -3.78 -0.46 -13.08
C ASN A 159 -3.74 -0.59 -14.62
N GLN A 160 -3.97 -1.80 -15.13
CA GLN A 160 -4.00 -2.11 -16.56
C GLN A 160 -5.43 -2.19 -17.12
N LEU A 161 -6.44 -1.83 -16.31
CA LEU A 161 -7.81 -1.77 -16.80
C LEU A 161 -7.96 -0.66 -17.85
N PRO A 162 -8.78 -0.85 -18.89
CA PRO A 162 -9.02 0.16 -19.92
C PRO A 162 -9.77 1.39 -19.36
N GLN A 163 -10.50 1.22 -18.25
CA GLN A 163 -11.28 2.28 -17.60
C GLN A 163 -11.49 1.99 -16.12
N GLY A 164 -11.81 3.03 -15.36
CA GLY A 164 -12.14 2.95 -13.94
C GLY A 164 -10.93 3.02 -13.01
N PHE A 165 -11.11 3.70 -11.89
CA PHE A 165 -10.12 3.78 -10.83
C PHE A 165 -10.19 2.53 -9.96
N VAL A 166 -9.03 2.08 -9.47
CA VAL A 166 -8.95 1.02 -8.47
C VAL A 166 -8.43 1.61 -7.16
N ALA A 167 -9.06 1.24 -6.05
CA ALA A 167 -8.57 1.61 -4.72
C ALA A 167 -7.70 0.47 -4.18
N ALA A 168 -6.40 0.71 -4.10
CA ALA A 168 -5.44 -0.25 -3.59
C ALA A 168 -5.24 -0.04 -2.09
N THR A 169 -5.29 -1.11 -1.31
CA THR A 169 -4.98 -1.11 0.13
C THR A 169 -3.84 -2.08 0.38
N VAL A 170 -2.79 -1.59 1.01
CA VAL A 170 -1.72 -2.43 1.57
C VAL A 170 -2.11 -2.77 3.00
N PHE A 171 -1.95 -4.03 3.37
CA PHE A 171 -2.23 -4.52 4.71
C PHE A 171 -0.94 -5.00 5.36
N ARG A 172 -0.89 -4.87 6.68
CA ARG A 172 0.19 -5.37 7.53
C ARG A 172 -0.48 -6.10 8.70
N ASP A 173 -0.19 -7.39 8.86
CA ASP A 173 -0.89 -8.25 9.84
C ASP A 173 -2.41 -8.31 9.62
N GLY A 174 -2.85 -8.27 8.35
CA GLY A 174 -4.28 -8.25 7.98
C GLY A 174 -4.98 -6.90 8.15
N GLU A 175 -4.37 -5.93 8.83
CA GLU A 175 -4.93 -4.61 9.06
C GLU A 175 -4.52 -3.58 7.99
N PRO A 176 -5.41 -2.67 7.56
CA PRO A 176 -5.08 -1.62 6.60
C PRO A 176 -3.91 -0.76 7.07
N TYR A 177 -2.91 -0.64 6.20
CA TYR A 177 -1.67 0.08 6.49
C TYR A 177 -1.52 1.35 5.64
N ALA A 178 -1.85 1.26 4.36
CA ALA A 178 -1.84 2.39 3.43
C ALA A 178 -2.90 2.18 2.34
N ARG A 179 -3.46 3.28 1.83
CA ARG A 179 -4.43 3.24 0.74
C ARG A 179 -4.08 4.27 -0.32
N THR A 180 -4.29 3.92 -1.58
CA THR A 180 -4.12 4.83 -2.72
C THR A 180 -5.13 4.52 -3.81
N SER A 181 -5.41 5.49 -4.68
CA SER A 181 -6.30 5.32 -5.84
C SER A 181 -5.48 5.41 -7.12
N LEU A 182 -5.70 4.49 -8.06
CA LEU A 182 -4.95 4.40 -9.32
C LEU A 182 -5.89 4.53 -10.51
N ALA A 183 -5.59 5.49 -11.39
CA ALA A 183 -6.28 5.66 -12.66
C ALA A 183 -5.90 4.56 -13.67
N PRO A 184 -6.71 4.33 -14.72
CA PRO A 184 -6.36 3.46 -15.84
C PRO A 184 -4.97 3.72 -16.42
N HIS A 185 -4.22 2.66 -16.70
CA HIS A 185 -2.88 2.67 -17.27
C HIS A 185 -1.84 3.48 -16.49
N THR A 186 -2.06 3.67 -15.18
CA THR A 186 -1.10 4.32 -14.30
C THR A 186 -0.37 3.32 -13.42
N THR A 187 0.83 3.71 -13.00
CA THR A 187 1.65 2.96 -12.05
C THR A 187 1.94 3.84 -10.85
N VAL A 188 1.83 3.28 -9.66
CA VAL A 188 2.29 3.89 -8.41
C VAL A 188 3.41 3.06 -7.80
N THR A 189 4.38 3.73 -7.20
CA THR A 189 5.46 3.08 -6.45
C THR A 189 5.24 3.32 -4.96
N LEU A 190 5.16 2.24 -4.20
CA LEU A 190 4.92 2.23 -2.76
C LEU A 190 6.23 1.88 -2.04
N THR A 191 6.73 2.82 -1.26
CA THR A 191 7.94 2.65 -0.45
C THR A 191 7.56 2.75 1.02
N PHE A 192 7.92 1.73 1.79
CA PHE A 192 7.67 1.69 3.23
C PHE A 192 8.98 1.84 3.98
N LYS A 193 9.11 2.95 4.72
CA LYS A 193 10.20 3.11 5.67
C LYS A 193 9.93 2.20 6.87
N PRO A 194 10.96 1.63 7.52
CA PRO A 194 10.81 0.92 8.79
C PRO A 194 10.57 1.94 9.90
N THR A 195 9.44 2.65 9.84
CA THR A 195 9.08 3.74 10.73
C THR A 195 7.66 3.51 11.22
N ILE A 196 7.43 3.77 12.50
CA ILE A 196 6.10 3.91 13.07
C ILE A 196 5.86 5.34 13.49
N TRP A 197 4.62 5.78 13.35
CA TRP A 197 4.14 7.03 13.93
C TRP A 197 3.23 6.67 15.09
N ILE A 198 3.43 7.28 16.24
CA ILE A 198 2.65 6.98 17.45
C ILE A 198 2.07 8.26 18.05
N GLY A 199 0.80 8.19 18.47
CA GLY A 199 0.10 9.27 19.14
C GLY A 199 -0.89 8.75 20.18
N ALA A 200 -1.42 9.67 20.99
CA ALA A 200 -2.49 9.39 21.92
C ALA A 200 -3.76 10.14 21.50
N ALA A 201 -4.92 9.52 21.69
CA ALA A 201 -6.23 10.10 21.40
C ALA A 201 -7.16 9.92 22.59
N ALA A 202 -7.96 10.95 22.91
CA ALA A 202 -9.00 10.84 23.92
C ALA A 202 -10.11 9.90 23.41
N ARG A 203 -10.70 9.10 24.31
CA ARG A 203 -11.89 8.32 23.96
C ARG A 203 -13.09 9.24 23.82
N ILE A 204 -13.86 9.06 22.76
CA ILE A 204 -15.21 9.62 22.64
C ILE A 204 -16.20 8.50 22.95
N GLU A 205 -17.16 8.75 23.84
CA GLU A 205 -18.25 7.81 24.10
C GLU A 205 -19.28 7.81 22.96
N ALA A 206 -19.84 6.64 22.66
CA ALA A 206 -20.84 6.50 21.61
C ALA A 206 -22.08 7.37 21.93
N GLY A 207 -22.34 8.38 21.10
CA GLY A 207 -23.47 9.32 21.25
C GLY A 207 -23.08 10.79 21.39
N GLU A 208 -21.79 11.10 21.56
CA GLU A 208 -21.32 12.49 21.49
C GLU A 208 -21.19 12.97 20.05
N ALA A 209 -21.56 14.23 19.80
CA ALA A 209 -21.51 14.83 18.47
C ALA A 209 -20.06 14.92 17.99
N ASN A 210 -19.73 14.08 17.00
CA ASN A 210 -18.53 14.07 16.17
C ASN A 210 -17.66 15.34 16.29
N GLY A 211 -16.66 15.29 17.16
CA GLY A 211 -15.41 16.02 16.96
C GLY A 211 -14.37 14.94 16.78
N GLY A 212 -13.70 14.86 15.63
CA GLY A 212 -12.65 13.87 15.40
C GLY A 212 -11.74 13.80 16.63
N GLU A 213 -11.44 12.58 17.10
CA GLU A 213 -10.53 12.41 18.24
C GLU A 213 -9.25 13.20 17.93
N ALA A 214 -9.02 14.30 18.67
CA ALA A 214 -7.83 15.10 18.45
C ALA A 214 -6.63 14.24 18.86
N VAL A 215 -5.94 13.69 17.86
CA VAL A 215 -4.72 12.92 18.08
C VAL A 215 -3.64 13.89 18.54
N SER A 216 -2.89 13.50 19.58
CA SER A 216 -1.71 14.24 20.00
C SER A 216 -0.73 14.40 18.84
N THR A 217 0.22 15.33 18.97
CA THR A 217 1.37 15.37 18.07
C THR A 217 1.97 13.98 17.92
N LEU A 218 2.11 13.52 16.67
CA LEU A 218 2.66 12.21 16.39
C LEU A 218 4.17 12.21 16.59
N THR A 219 4.67 11.15 17.22
CA THR A 219 6.09 10.87 17.33
C THR A 219 6.51 9.88 16.26
N GLU A 220 7.48 10.26 15.43
CA GLU A 220 8.13 9.35 14.48
C GLU A 220 9.17 8.50 15.20
N ILE A 221 9.09 7.17 15.06
CA ILE A 221 10.06 6.22 15.61
C ILE A 221 10.63 5.39 14.46
N ASN A 222 11.95 5.49 14.26
CA ASN A 222 12.68 4.70 13.27
C ASN A 222 13.05 3.33 13.87
N LEU A 223 12.66 2.26 13.19
CA LEU A 223 12.89 0.86 13.55
C LEU A 223 14.07 0.23 12.79
N MET A 224 14.78 1.00 11.96
CA MET A 224 15.93 0.49 11.22
C MET A 224 17.00 -0.04 12.16
N GLY A 225 17.36 -1.32 11.97
CA GLY A 225 18.37 -2.00 12.78
C GLY A 225 17.89 -2.44 14.17
N ILE A 226 16.63 -2.21 14.53
CA ILE A 226 16.05 -2.62 15.81
C ILE A 226 15.46 -4.03 15.66
N ALA A 227 15.87 -4.96 16.52
CA ALA A 227 15.24 -6.29 16.65
C ALA A 227 14.09 -6.26 17.68
N GLY A 228 14.17 -5.36 18.67
CA GLY A 228 13.08 -5.10 19.59
C GLY A 228 13.34 -3.97 20.58
N ALA A 229 12.28 -3.37 21.13
CA ALA A 229 12.38 -2.25 22.05
C ALA A 229 11.08 -2.04 22.85
N ASP A 230 11.19 -1.33 23.97
CA ASP A 230 10.04 -0.73 24.65
C ASP A 230 9.76 0.66 24.06
N ILE A 231 8.49 0.95 23.81
CA ILE A 231 8.00 2.31 23.52
C ILE A 231 7.34 2.84 24.77
N VAL A 232 8.01 3.77 25.46
CA VAL A 232 7.57 4.30 26.75
C VAL A 232 6.79 5.60 26.53
N MET A 233 5.53 5.61 26.97
CA MET A 233 4.71 6.81 27.02
C MET A 233 4.84 7.49 28.37
N THR A 234 5.08 8.80 28.37
CA THR A 234 5.08 9.67 29.56
C THR A 234 4.24 10.91 29.29
N GLY A 235 4.00 11.74 30.31
CA GLY A 235 3.14 12.93 30.19
C GLY A 235 1.71 12.64 30.63
N GLY A 236 0.74 13.35 30.06
CA GLY A 236 -0.66 13.28 30.47
C GLY A 236 -0.94 14.04 31.78
N GLY A 237 -2.08 13.74 32.38
CA GLY A 237 -2.60 14.42 33.58
C GLY A 237 -3.84 15.28 33.28
N GLN A 238 -4.41 15.89 34.31
CA GLN A 238 -5.56 16.78 34.20
C GLN A 238 -5.26 18.17 34.79
N GLY A 239 -5.97 19.18 34.31
CA GLY A 239 -5.86 20.55 34.81
C GLY A 239 -4.58 21.27 34.40
N ALA A 240 -4.19 22.28 35.18
CA ALA A 240 -3.07 23.18 34.85
C ALA A 240 -1.70 22.48 34.78
N GLU A 241 -1.57 21.29 35.37
CA GLU A 241 -0.33 20.50 35.41
C GLU A 241 -0.26 19.43 34.31
N ALA A 242 -1.25 19.36 33.42
CA ALA A 242 -1.27 18.41 32.32
C ALA A 242 -0.07 18.64 31.39
N ARG A 243 0.63 17.56 31.05
CA ARG A 243 1.79 17.59 30.14
C ARG A 243 1.44 16.89 28.83
N PRO A 244 2.02 17.33 27.69
CA PRO A 244 1.89 16.59 26.43
C PRO A 244 2.36 15.15 26.59
N PHE A 245 1.71 14.23 25.87
CA PHE A 245 2.22 12.86 25.76
C PHE A 245 3.53 12.86 24.99
N VAL A 246 4.50 12.10 25.49
CA VAL A 246 5.82 11.92 24.87
C VAL A 246 6.11 10.43 24.79
N PHE A 247 6.56 9.99 23.62
CA PHE A 247 6.93 8.60 23.35
C PHE A 247 8.43 8.50 23.11
N THR A 248 9.10 7.58 23.82
CA THR A 248 10.55 7.34 23.66
C THR A 248 10.86 5.86 23.58
N LEU A 249 11.96 5.50 22.92
CA LEU A 249 12.47 4.15 22.93
C LEU A 249 13.30 3.87 24.20
N ALA A 250 13.11 2.70 24.79
CA ALA A 250 13.92 2.15 25.87
C ALA A 250 14.21 0.68 25.62
N ASN A 251 15.19 0.12 26.34
CA ASN A 251 15.51 -1.31 26.29
C ASN A 251 15.71 -1.86 24.86
N VAL A 252 16.38 -1.08 24.01
CA VAL A 252 16.55 -1.39 22.58
C VAL A 252 17.53 -2.55 22.41
N THR A 253 17.13 -3.51 21.58
CA THR A 253 17.96 -4.61 21.07
C THR A 253 18.12 -4.43 19.57
N TYR A 254 19.34 -4.60 19.08
CA TYR A 254 19.69 -4.40 17.67
C TYR A 254 19.78 -5.74 16.94
N ALA A 255 19.46 -5.71 15.65
CA ALA A 255 19.50 -6.86 14.73
C ALA A 255 20.90 -7.12 14.17
#